data_AF-A0A502YCA3-F1
#
_entry.id   AF-A0A502YCA3-F1
#
_cell.length_a   1.000
_cell.length_b   1.000
_cell.length_c   1.000
_cell.angle_alpha   90.00
_cell.angle_beta   90.00
_cell.angle_gamma   90.00
#
_symmetry.space_group_name_H-M   'P 1'
#
loop_
_entity.id
_entity.type
_entity.pdbx_description
1 polymer ?
#
loop_
_entity_poly.entity_id
_entity_poly.type
_entity_poly.pdbx_seq_one_letter_code
_entity_poly.pdbx_strand_id
1 'polypeptide(L)'
;MSAAGSKSAQRRMAIRSVIEGCMADGVCAEAVVARLALHLGMEIRVAELAEIVLEIVPSNSQETERLQEVAGLLRRKPGAFATLRATGAAVRHARDDGETDAAVVRRLALSFDAAAAISQTASVQLASLGDEERLSATTEEVAAWLKEQDFTGTGRDILDIGCGIGRFERALAKSFNRMVGIDISSRMISVASDRCAALGNVELRQTCGLDLTEFDDSSFDCVLAVDSFPYLVLAGMAERHFDEIARILKRPGWLALLNYSYRGSLFLDRADIGRLAEAHQLRVVINGEKPFRSWDGDAFLLARDGGTLPRAASSDVEQEALKSVTDPKEEIMASGDKKHFGRGTQGKGTGAGAMTDLPKDKVGGNAVLSNRDKKQHSEERGLDGNRIKSDQYQDHAANQLPKD
;
A
#
# COMPACT_ATOMS: atom_id res chain seq x y z
N MET A 1 5.65 30.66 32.65
CA MET A 1 6.38 29.64 31.86
C MET A 1 6.89 30.30 30.58
N SER A 2 8.19 30.23 30.28
CA SER A 2 8.77 30.91 29.11
C SER A 2 8.40 30.21 27.80
N ALA A 3 8.38 30.95 26.69
CA ALA A 3 8.14 30.40 25.35
C ALA A 3 9.13 29.27 24.96
N ALA A 4 10.33 29.26 25.53
CA ALA A 4 11.31 28.19 25.36
C ALA A 4 10.91 26.88 26.07
N GLY A 5 10.30 26.96 27.26
CA GLY A 5 9.79 25.79 27.99
C GLY A 5 8.59 25.13 27.29
N SER A 6 7.73 25.93 26.67
CA SER A 6 6.57 25.44 25.91
C SER A 6 6.99 24.68 24.64
N LYS A 7 7.98 25.19 23.88
CA LYS A 7 8.53 24.50 22.70
C LYS A 7 9.22 23.16 23.02
N SER A 8 9.92 23.08 24.16
CA SER A 8 10.55 21.84 24.61
C SER A 8 9.53 20.76 25.00
N ALA A 9 8.45 21.14 25.70
CA ALA A 9 7.37 20.21 26.05
C ALA A 9 6.64 19.67 24.82
N GLN A 10 6.30 20.54 23.85
CA GLN A 10 5.64 20.15 22.60
C GLN A 10 6.51 19.17 21.79
N ARG A 11 7.83 19.40 21.74
CA ARG A 11 8.78 18.51 21.08
C ARG A 11 8.81 17.11 21.73
N ARG A 12 8.84 17.04 23.07
CA ARG A 12 8.81 15.77 23.80
C ARG A 12 7.51 15.00 23.54
N MET A 13 6.37 15.69 23.51
CA MET A 13 5.08 15.06 23.17
C MET A 13 5.07 14.47 21.76
N ALA A 14 5.59 15.21 20.76
CA ALA A 14 5.66 14.70 19.39
C ALA A 14 6.54 13.45 19.27
N ILE A 15 7.71 13.44 19.91
CA ILE A 15 8.62 12.28 19.93
C ILE A 15 7.93 11.08 20.60
N ARG A 16 7.26 11.29 21.74
CA ARG A 16 6.52 10.24 22.44
C ARG A 16 5.42 9.65 21.58
N SER A 17 4.62 10.49 20.93
CA SER A 17 3.53 10.03 20.08
C SER A 17 4.02 9.17 18.90
N VAL A 18 5.15 9.54 18.27
CA VAL A 18 5.75 8.71 17.21
C VAL A 18 6.20 7.36 17.75
N ILE A 19 6.85 7.35 18.92
CA ILE A 19 7.37 6.10 19.52
C ILE A 19 6.24 5.21 19.99
N GLU A 20 5.22 5.74 20.67
CA GLU A 20 4.03 5.00 21.11
C GLU A 20 3.32 4.34 19.93
N GLY A 21 3.16 5.05 18.81
CA GLY A 21 2.63 4.46 17.58
C GLY A 21 3.48 3.31 17.04
N CYS A 22 4.81 3.47 17.04
CA CYS A 22 5.72 2.40 16.62
C CYS A 22 5.66 1.18 17.55
N MET A 23 5.49 1.39 18.87
CA MET A 23 5.35 0.30 19.84
C MET A 23 4.05 -0.47 19.62
N ALA A 24 2.95 0.23 19.36
CA ALA A 24 1.66 -0.37 19.02
C ALA A 24 1.73 -1.20 17.72
N ASP A 25 2.49 -0.73 16.73
CA ASP A 25 2.73 -1.45 15.47
C ASP A 25 3.72 -2.62 15.61
N GLY A 26 4.38 -2.75 16.76
CA GLY A 26 5.33 -3.84 17.04
C GLY A 26 6.63 -3.81 16.23
N VAL A 27 6.98 -2.67 15.62
CA VAL A 27 8.13 -2.58 14.71
C VAL A 27 9.49 -2.70 15.43
N CYS A 28 10.53 -3.09 14.69
CA CYS A 28 11.90 -3.19 15.20
C CYS A 28 12.49 -1.81 15.56
N ALA A 29 13.57 -1.81 16.37
CA ALA A 29 14.21 -0.56 16.82
C ALA A 29 14.71 0.32 15.66
N GLU A 30 15.24 -0.29 14.60
CA GLU A 30 15.64 0.40 13.39
C GLU A 30 14.48 1.14 12.71
N ALA A 31 13.32 0.50 12.61
CA ALA A 31 12.12 1.12 12.04
C ALA A 31 11.64 2.30 12.89
N VAL A 32 11.75 2.22 14.23
CA VAL A 32 11.50 3.37 15.12
C VAL A 32 12.44 4.53 14.79
N VAL A 33 13.74 4.29 14.65
CA VAL A 33 14.73 5.32 14.31
C VAL A 33 14.43 5.95 12.95
N ALA A 34 14.09 5.14 11.95
CA ALA A 34 13.72 5.60 10.62
C ALA A 34 12.45 6.47 10.64
N ARG A 35 11.40 6.03 11.36
CA ARG A 35 10.17 6.81 11.53
C ARG A 35 10.39 8.10 12.29
N LEU A 36 11.27 8.12 13.30
CA LEU A 36 11.70 9.35 13.97
C LEU A 36 12.40 10.30 13.01
N ALA A 37 13.27 9.79 12.11
CA ALA A 37 13.93 10.63 11.11
C ALA A 37 12.92 11.25 10.12
N LEU A 38 11.90 10.51 9.70
CA LEU A 38 10.88 11.00 8.76
C LEU A 38 9.93 12.03 9.39
N HIS A 39 9.42 11.74 10.58
CA HIS A 39 8.28 12.49 11.15
C HIS A 39 8.69 13.63 12.08
N LEU A 40 9.94 13.66 12.55
CA LEU A 40 10.43 14.79 13.34
C LEU A 40 10.80 15.97 12.43
N GLY A 41 9.83 16.85 12.22
CA GLY A 41 10.00 18.13 11.52
C GLY A 41 10.82 19.18 12.29
N MET A 42 11.39 18.83 13.45
CA MET A 42 12.12 19.75 14.32
C MET A 42 13.60 19.38 14.41
N GLU A 43 14.49 20.38 14.36
CA GLU A 43 15.91 20.14 14.64
C GLU A 43 16.15 19.76 16.10
N ILE A 44 16.56 18.51 16.32
CA ILE A 44 16.93 17.98 17.63
C ILE A 44 18.33 17.33 17.55
N ARG A 45 19.14 17.55 18.58
CA ARG A 45 20.43 16.85 18.70
C ARG A 45 20.16 15.38 18.99
N VAL A 46 20.83 14.48 18.29
CA VAL A 46 20.63 13.03 18.44
C VAL A 46 20.84 12.55 19.88
N ALA A 47 21.79 13.13 20.60
CA ALA A 47 22.00 12.83 22.02
C ALA A 47 20.77 13.20 22.88
N GLU A 48 20.16 14.36 22.64
CA GLU A 48 18.93 14.77 23.33
C GLU A 48 17.75 13.87 22.97
N LEU A 49 17.63 13.47 21.70
CA LEU A 49 16.61 12.51 21.27
C LEU A 49 16.76 11.16 21.99
N ALA A 50 17.98 10.65 22.12
CA ALA A 50 18.25 9.40 22.83
C ALA A 50 17.88 9.48 24.32
N GLU A 51 18.12 10.61 25.00
CA GLU A 51 17.65 10.80 26.38
C GLU A 51 16.12 10.80 26.46
N ILE A 52 15.45 11.51 25.55
CA ILE A 52 13.97 11.54 25.52
C ILE A 52 13.39 10.14 25.31
N VAL A 53 14.01 9.31 24.46
CA VAL A 53 13.60 7.91 24.25
C VAL A 53 13.68 7.11 25.57
N LEU A 54 14.74 7.29 26.36
CA LEU A 54 14.94 6.57 27.62
C LEU A 54 14.04 7.04 28.77
N GLU A 55 13.47 8.25 28.67
CA GLU A 55 12.49 8.76 29.62
C GLU A 55 11.07 8.20 29.40
N ILE A 56 10.84 7.48 28.29
CA ILE A 56 9.53 6.89 28.00
C ILE A 56 9.32 5.71 28.94
N VAL A 57 8.16 5.71 29.62
CA VAL A 57 7.77 4.62 30.52
C VAL A 57 7.29 3.44 29.66
N PRO A 58 8.01 2.31 29.66
CA PRO A 58 7.60 1.14 28.89
C PRO A 58 6.43 0.42 29.56
N SER A 59 5.59 -0.23 28.76
CA SER A 59 4.46 -1.04 29.23
C SER A 59 4.89 -2.44 29.66
N ASN A 60 6.02 -2.94 29.14
CA ASN A 60 6.53 -4.29 29.40
C ASN A 60 8.07 -4.37 29.19
N SER A 61 8.66 -5.53 29.48
CA SER A 61 10.11 -5.75 29.34
C SER A 61 10.58 -5.68 27.89
N GLN A 62 9.78 -6.14 26.93
CA GLN A 62 10.12 -6.11 25.51
C GLN A 62 10.20 -4.66 24.98
N GLU A 63 9.25 -3.80 25.38
CA GLU A 63 9.31 -2.37 25.09
C GLU A 63 10.53 -1.71 25.75
N THR A 64 10.89 -2.15 26.97
CA THR A 64 12.09 -1.66 27.66
C THR A 64 13.35 -1.95 26.84
N GLU A 65 13.53 -3.20 26.40
CA GLU A 65 14.66 -3.60 25.56
C GLU A 65 14.68 -2.83 24.24
N ARG A 66 13.53 -2.67 23.59
CA ARG A 66 13.42 -1.94 22.34
C ARG A 66 13.76 -0.45 22.48
N LEU A 67 13.29 0.23 23.53
CA LEU A 67 13.63 1.63 23.79
C LEU A 67 15.14 1.79 24.07
N GLN A 68 15.73 0.87 24.81
CA GLN A 68 17.19 0.84 25.04
C GLN A 68 17.97 0.67 23.73
N GLU A 69 17.49 -0.23 22.86
CA GLU A 69 18.09 -0.44 21.54
C GLU A 69 17.99 0.79 20.65
N VAL A 70 16.82 1.44 20.57
CA VAL A 70 16.61 2.71 19.83
C VAL A 70 17.59 3.78 20.31
N ALA A 71 17.68 4.00 21.63
CA ALA A 71 18.61 4.97 22.20
C ALA A 71 20.08 4.60 21.90
N GLY A 72 20.41 3.30 21.93
CA GLY A 72 21.72 2.77 21.55
C GLY A 72 22.08 3.03 20.09
N LEU A 73 21.14 2.81 19.16
CA LEU A 73 21.33 3.07 17.73
C LEU A 73 21.57 4.56 17.47
N LEU A 74 20.77 5.43 18.08
CA LEU A 74 20.94 6.88 17.99
C LEU A 74 22.33 7.33 18.48
N ARG A 75 22.80 6.78 19.60
CA ARG A 75 24.11 7.13 20.18
C ARG A 75 25.29 6.59 19.39
N ARG A 76 25.23 5.36 18.87
CA ARG A 76 26.36 4.70 18.16
C ARG A 76 26.65 5.31 16.80
N LYS A 77 25.62 5.73 16.06
CA LYS A 77 25.76 6.30 14.71
C LYS A 77 25.01 7.63 14.58
N PRO A 78 25.45 8.70 15.25
CA PRO A 78 24.75 9.99 15.21
C PRO A 78 24.66 10.58 13.79
N GLY A 79 25.66 10.31 12.94
CA GLY A 79 25.64 10.69 11.53
C GLY A 79 24.56 9.96 10.71
N ALA A 80 24.23 8.71 11.06
CA ALA A 80 23.21 7.95 10.34
C ALA A 80 21.85 8.65 10.43
N PHE A 81 21.46 9.15 11.60
CA PHE A 81 20.19 9.85 11.75
C PHE A 81 20.05 11.07 10.82
N ALA A 82 21.12 11.86 10.66
CA ALA A 82 21.13 13.00 9.75
C ALA A 82 21.01 12.55 8.28
N THR A 83 21.74 11.49 7.90
CA THR A 83 21.61 10.86 6.57
C THR A 83 20.19 10.39 6.32
N LEU A 84 19.56 9.69 7.27
CA LEU A 84 18.18 9.23 7.14
C LEU A 84 17.19 10.38 6.95
N ARG A 85 17.35 11.47 7.71
CA ARG A 85 16.53 12.67 7.53
C ARG A 85 16.69 13.26 6.14
N ALA A 86 17.93 13.38 5.67
CA ALA A 86 18.23 13.95 4.36
C ALA A 86 17.68 13.06 3.23
N THR A 87 17.91 11.74 3.30
CA THR A 87 17.39 10.76 2.33
C THR A 87 15.86 10.75 2.32
N GLY A 88 15.23 10.67 3.50
CA GLY A 88 13.77 10.67 3.62
C GLY A 88 13.13 11.97 3.12
N ALA A 89 13.75 13.12 3.38
CA ALA A 89 13.28 14.42 2.89
C ALA A 89 13.45 14.59 1.37
N ALA A 90 14.30 13.79 0.72
CA ALA A 90 14.48 13.85 -0.73
C ALA A 90 13.28 13.26 -1.49
N VAL A 91 12.49 12.39 -0.86
CA VAL A 91 11.32 11.76 -1.46
C VAL A 91 10.03 12.33 -0.88
N ARG A 92 9.17 12.85 -1.74
CA ARG A 92 7.89 13.43 -1.34
C ARG A 92 6.74 12.44 -1.55
N HIS A 93 6.20 11.95 -0.45
CA HIS A 93 5.07 10.99 -0.38
C HIS A 93 3.68 11.64 -0.45
N ALA A 94 3.59 12.85 -1.02
CA ALA A 94 2.35 13.58 -1.21
C ALA A 94 2.22 14.03 -2.66
N ARG A 95 0.96 14.14 -3.11
CA ARG A 95 0.57 14.63 -4.43
C ARG A 95 -0.03 16.03 -4.28
N ASP A 96 0.34 16.93 -5.19
CA ASP A 96 -0.22 18.28 -5.22
C ASP A 96 -1.55 18.29 -6.00
N ASP A 97 -2.46 19.20 -5.65
CA ASP A 97 -3.72 19.38 -6.38
C ASP A 97 -3.43 19.75 -7.84
N GLY A 98 -3.99 18.97 -8.77
CA GLY A 98 -3.80 19.16 -10.21
C GLY A 98 -2.49 18.60 -10.79
N GLU A 99 -1.63 17.97 -9.99
CA GLU A 99 -0.46 17.24 -10.49
C GLU A 99 -0.92 16.06 -11.35
N THR A 100 -0.47 15.95 -12.60
CA THR A 100 -0.79 14.80 -13.47
C THR A 100 0.00 13.56 -13.05
N ASP A 101 -0.51 12.37 -13.35
CA ASP A 101 0.15 11.10 -13.00
C ASP A 101 1.60 11.06 -13.54
N ALA A 102 1.79 11.47 -14.79
CA ALA A 102 3.13 11.55 -15.40
C ALA A 102 4.05 12.59 -14.76
N ALA A 103 3.51 13.67 -14.19
CA ALA A 103 4.30 14.63 -13.42
C ALA A 103 4.74 14.05 -12.08
N VAL A 104 3.86 13.30 -11.39
CA VAL A 104 4.20 12.56 -10.16
C VAL A 104 5.33 11.58 -10.43
N VAL A 105 5.23 10.77 -11.49
CA VAL A 105 6.27 9.78 -11.86
C VAL A 105 7.62 10.47 -12.14
N ARG A 106 7.65 11.53 -12.95
CA ARG A 106 8.89 12.28 -13.22
C ARG A 106 9.51 12.87 -11.95
N ARG A 107 8.69 13.42 -11.07
CA ARG A 107 9.17 13.96 -9.79
C ARG A 107 9.73 12.86 -8.90
N LEU A 108 9.07 11.71 -8.83
CA LEU A 108 9.56 10.57 -8.05
C LEU A 108 10.90 10.07 -8.59
N ALA A 109 11.08 9.98 -9.91
CA ALA A 109 12.38 9.63 -10.51
C ALA A 109 13.51 10.56 -10.05
N LEU A 110 13.28 11.88 -10.13
CA LEU A 110 14.24 12.89 -9.64
C LEU A 110 14.48 12.80 -8.13
N SER A 111 13.43 12.50 -7.37
CA SER A 111 13.49 12.37 -5.91
C SER A 111 14.33 11.16 -5.49
N PHE A 112 14.17 10.02 -6.18
CA PHE A 112 14.97 8.82 -5.95
C PHE A 112 16.42 8.97 -6.44
N ASP A 113 16.65 9.71 -7.53
CA ASP A 113 18.00 10.11 -7.92
C ASP A 113 18.68 10.90 -6.79
N ALA A 114 17.98 11.86 -6.17
CA ALA A 114 18.50 12.64 -5.05
C ALA A 114 18.70 11.77 -3.79
N ALA A 115 17.75 10.89 -3.46
CA ALA A 115 17.83 10.01 -2.29
C ALA A 115 19.03 9.05 -2.39
N ALA A 116 19.21 8.39 -3.55
CA ALA A 116 20.32 7.49 -3.81
C ALA A 116 21.67 8.22 -3.90
N ALA A 117 21.68 9.53 -4.16
CA ALA A 117 22.89 10.35 -4.06
C ALA A 117 23.33 10.59 -2.62
N ILE A 118 22.38 10.64 -1.69
CA ILE A 118 22.64 10.82 -0.25
C ILE A 118 23.04 9.49 0.39
N SER A 119 22.25 8.43 0.16
CA SER A 119 22.53 7.09 0.66
C SER A 119 21.78 6.06 -0.17
N GLN A 120 22.54 5.20 -0.85
CA GLN A 120 21.99 4.10 -1.65
C GLN A 120 21.13 3.17 -0.78
N THR A 121 21.67 2.68 0.33
CA THR A 121 20.98 1.76 1.25
C THR A 121 19.71 2.35 1.85
N ALA A 122 19.80 3.57 2.39
CA ALA A 122 18.66 4.23 3.01
C ALA A 122 17.59 4.65 1.98
N SER A 123 17.96 4.82 0.70
CA SER A 123 17.01 5.20 -0.36
C SER A 123 16.04 4.09 -0.75
N VAL A 124 16.39 2.82 -0.51
CA VAL A 124 15.52 1.66 -0.79
C VAL A 124 14.96 1.00 0.47
N GLN A 125 15.56 1.25 1.64
CA GLN A 125 15.02 0.83 2.93
C GLN A 125 15.57 1.73 4.02
N LEU A 126 14.78 2.70 4.48
CA LEU A 126 15.22 3.67 5.48
C LEU A 126 15.60 2.99 6.82
N ALA A 127 14.92 1.90 7.18
CA ALA A 127 15.24 1.09 8.35
C ALA A 127 16.59 0.34 8.25
N SER A 128 17.26 0.32 7.10
CA SER A 128 18.66 -0.15 7.04
C SER A 128 19.61 0.78 7.81
N LEU A 129 19.17 1.99 8.16
CA LEU A 129 19.99 3.02 8.81
C LEU A 129 21.24 3.40 7.99
N GLY A 130 21.18 3.23 6.67
CA GLY A 130 22.32 3.46 5.78
C GLY A 130 23.36 2.34 5.79
N ASP A 131 23.06 1.19 6.42
CA ASP A 131 24.00 0.09 6.67
C ASP A 131 23.79 -1.06 5.67
N GLU A 132 24.85 -1.43 4.93
CA GLU A 132 24.78 -2.47 3.89
C GLU A 132 24.55 -3.86 4.47
N GLU A 133 25.10 -4.18 5.65
CA GLU A 133 24.92 -5.49 6.27
C GLU A 133 23.46 -5.67 6.73
N ARG A 134 22.87 -4.64 7.34
CA ARG A 134 21.44 -4.65 7.68
C ARG A 134 20.56 -4.80 6.44
N LEU A 135 20.86 -4.05 5.38
CA LEU A 135 20.11 -4.16 4.13
C LEU A 135 20.21 -5.57 3.54
N SER A 136 21.42 -6.17 3.54
CA SER A 136 21.63 -7.54 3.07
C SER A 136 20.82 -8.54 3.90
N ALA A 137 20.85 -8.43 5.23
CA ALA A 137 20.10 -9.30 6.13
C ALA A 137 18.58 -9.25 5.86
N THR A 138 17.99 -8.06 5.70
CA THR A 138 16.58 -7.95 5.31
C THR A 138 16.33 -8.53 3.92
N THR A 139 17.23 -8.29 2.97
CA THR A 139 17.09 -8.80 1.60
C THR A 139 17.11 -10.33 1.58
N GLU A 140 17.99 -10.96 2.37
CA GLU A 140 18.10 -12.40 2.54
C GLU A 140 16.87 -12.99 3.22
N GLU A 141 16.30 -12.31 4.23
CA GLU A 141 15.04 -12.71 4.87
C GLU A 141 13.88 -12.75 3.86
N VAL A 142 13.73 -11.70 3.05
CA VAL A 142 12.71 -11.65 1.99
C VAL A 142 12.96 -12.71 0.92
N ALA A 143 14.22 -12.90 0.49
CA ALA A 143 14.58 -13.92 -0.49
C ALA A 143 14.30 -15.34 0.00
N ALA A 144 14.56 -15.62 1.29
CA ALA A 144 14.24 -16.89 1.93
C ALA A 144 12.72 -17.13 1.95
N TRP A 145 11.94 -16.11 2.34
CA TRP A 145 10.48 -16.19 2.32
C TRP A 145 9.94 -16.46 0.91
N LEU A 146 10.43 -15.75 -0.13
CA LEU A 146 10.03 -16.01 -1.52
C LEU A 146 10.29 -17.47 -1.93
N LYS A 147 11.44 -18.03 -1.52
CA LYS A 147 11.76 -19.43 -1.78
C LYS A 147 10.82 -20.39 -1.04
N GLU A 148 10.48 -20.11 0.21
CA GLU A 148 9.52 -20.89 1.01
C GLU A 148 8.13 -20.92 0.39
N GLN A 149 7.73 -19.83 -0.27
CA GLN A 149 6.45 -19.74 -0.99
C GLN A 149 6.46 -20.35 -2.40
N ASP A 150 7.53 -21.08 -2.76
CA ASP A 150 7.74 -21.62 -4.11
C ASP A 150 7.65 -20.55 -5.22
N PHE A 151 8.03 -19.30 -4.92
CA PHE A 151 8.07 -18.21 -5.91
C PHE A 151 9.28 -18.33 -6.84
N THR A 152 10.40 -18.84 -6.34
CA THR A 152 11.66 -18.95 -7.10
C THR A 152 11.76 -20.26 -7.89
N GLY A 153 12.57 -20.28 -8.96
CA GLY A 153 12.90 -21.51 -9.67
C GLY A 153 13.89 -21.28 -10.81
N THR A 154 14.92 -22.11 -10.95
CA THR A 154 16.02 -21.90 -11.92
C THR A 154 15.61 -21.94 -13.39
N GLY A 155 14.40 -22.39 -13.70
CA GLY A 155 13.79 -22.34 -15.03
C GLY A 155 12.78 -21.20 -15.23
N ARG A 156 12.59 -20.32 -14.24
CA ARG A 156 11.62 -19.22 -14.26
C ARG A 156 12.28 -17.92 -14.68
N ASP A 157 11.56 -17.11 -15.46
CA ASP A 157 11.93 -15.74 -15.78
C ASP A 157 11.17 -14.76 -14.88
N ILE A 158 11.86 -13.74 -14.37
CA ILE A 158 11.29 -12.77 -13.42
C ILE A 158 11.45 -11.32 -13.89
N LEU A 159 10.41 -10.52 -13.65
CA LEU A 159 10.46 -9.05 -13.67
C LEU A 159 10.43 -8.50 -12.23
N ASP A 160 11.37 -7.63 -11.88
CA ASP A 160 11.34 -6.84 -10.64
C ASP A 160 10.98 -5.38 -10.97
N ILE A 161 9.82 -4.93 -10.48
CA ILE A 161 9.29 -3.58 -10.68
C ILE A 161 9.74 -2.68 -9.53
N GLY A 162 10.56 -1.69 -9.86
CA GLY A 162 11.22 -0.84 -8.87
C GLY A 162 12.41 -1.55 -8.23
N CYS A 163 13.30 -2.10 -9.05
CA CYS A 163 14.47 -2.86 -8.58
C CYS A 163 15.44 -2.03 -7.71
N GLY A 164 15.29 -0.70 -7.74
CA GLY A 164 16.12 0.25 -7.00
C GLY A 164 17.60 0.02 -7.29
N ILE A 165 18.38 -0.18 -6.24
CA ILE A 165 19.83 -0.38 -6.33
C ILE A 165 20.25 -1.82 -6.66
N GLY A 166 19.35 -2.72 -7.09
CA GLY A 166 19.74 -4.05 -7.56
C GLY A 166 19.96 -5.08 -6.45
N ARG A 167 19.32 -4.91 -5.28
CA ARG A 167 19.58 -5.77 -4.10
C ARG A 167 19.01 -7.18 -4.27
N PHE A 168 17.83 -7.28 -4.87
CA PHE A 168 17.16 -8.56 -5.07
C PHE A 168 17.73 -9.31 -6.27
N GLU A 169 18.13 -8.62 -7.33
CA GLU A 169 18.84 -9.19 -8.47
C GLU A 169 20.11 -9.90 -8.00
N ARG A 170 20.91 -9.23 -7.17
CA ARG A 170 22.11 -9.84 -6.60
C ARG A 170 21.81 -11.05 -5.72
N ALA A 171 20.76 -10.98 -4.90
CA ALA A 171 20.40 -12.05 -3.97
C ALA A 171 19.74 -13.27 -4.66
N LEU A 172 18.97 -13.03 -5.73
CA LEU A 172 18.11 -14.02 -6.37
C LEU A 172 18.61 -14.49 -7.73
N ALA A 173 19.67 -13.93 -8.30
CA ALA A 173 20.17 -14.30 -9.64
C ALA A 173 20.38 -15.80 -9.85
N LYS A 174 20.81 -16.54 -8.81
CA LYS A 174 21.01 -18.00 -8.90
C LYS A 174 19.71 -18.82 -8.83
N SER A 175 18.60 -18.17 -8.49
CA SER A 175 17.30 -18.78 -8.26
C SER A 175 16.36 -18.63 -9.46
N PHE A 176 16.81 -18.00 -10.54
CA PHE A 176 16.04 -17.73 -11.76
C PHE A 176 16.86 -17.98 -13.02
N ASN A 177 16.19 -18.25 -14.13
CA ASN A 177 16.81 -18.38 -15.44
C ASN A 177 17.27 -17.01 -15.95
N ARG A 178 16.36 -16.04 -15.97
CA ARG A 178 16.60 -14.64 -16.35
C ARG A 178 15.90 -13.71 -15.37
N MET A 179 16.57 -12.62 -15.01
CA MET A 179 15.98 -11.53 -14.24
C MET A 179 16.01 -10.24 -15.05
N VAL A 180 14.90 -9.52 -15.08
CA VAL A 180 14.81 -8.15 -15.59
C VAL A 180 14.40 -7.24 -14.44
N GLY A 181 15.24 -6.29 -14.07
CA GLY A 181 14.91 -5.25 -13.09
C GLY A 181 14.66 -3.92 -13.77
N ILE A 182 13.55 -3.26 -13.44
CA ILE A 182 13.22 -1.93 -13.94
C ILE A 182 13.07 -0.91 -12.82
N ASP A 183 13.50 0.32 -13.07
CA ASP A 183 13.32 1.45 -12.15
C ASP A 183 13.15 2.76 -12.93
N ILE A 184 12.43 3.72 -12.37
CA ILE A 184 12.25 5.05 -12.97
C ILE A 184 13.48 5.95 -12.81
N SER A 185 14.29 5.70 -11.78
CA SER A 185 15.49 6.46 -11.44
C SER A 185 16.70 5.97 -12.22
N SER A 186 17.29 6.88 -13.00
CA SER A 186 18.53 6.60 -13.74
C SER A 186 19.70 6.28 -12.82
N ARG A 187 19.77 6.94 -11.64
CA ARG A 187 20.81 6.68 -10.65
C ARG A 187 20.65 5.31 -10.00
N MET A 188 19.42 4.90 -9.68
CA MET A 188 19.14 3.56 -9.15
C MET A 188 19.65 2.48 -10.12
N ILE A 189 19.31 2.59 -11.40
CA ILE A 189 19.78 1.67 -12.44
C ILE A 189 21.29 1.66 -12.58
N SER A 190 21.96 2.82 -12.50
CA SER A 190 23.44 2.87 -12.52
C SER A 190 24.04 2.09 -11.36
N VAL A 191 23.53 2.29 -10.13
CA VAL A 191 24.01 1.59 -8.93
C VAL A 191 23.71 0.08 -9.01
N ALA A 192 22.52 -0.28 -9.47
CA ALA A 192 22.12 -1.67 -9.68
C ALA A 192 23.04 -2.37 -10.69
N SER A 193 23.37 -1.67 -11.78
CA SER A 193 24.23 -2.18 -12.85
C SER A 193 25.64 -2.45 -12.35
N ASP A 194 26.21 -1.53 -11.57
CA ASP A 194 27.51 -1.74 -10.92
C ASP A 194 27.47 -2.91 -9.95
N ARG A 195 26.41 -3.03 -9.14
CA ARG A 195 26.23 -4.11 -8.17
C ARG A 195 26.07 -5.49 -8.83
N CYS A 196 25.44 -5.54 -10.00
CA CYS A 196 25.09 -6.77 -10.72
C CYS A 196 26.02 -7.07 -11.89
N ALA A 197 27.10 -6.31 -12.10
CA ALA A 197 27.97 -6.41 -13.28
C ALA A 197 28.56 -7.82 -13.52
N ALA A 198 28.70 -8.63 -12.48
CA ALA A 198 29.22 -10.00 -12.58
C ALA A 198 28.14 -11.07 -12.88
N LEU A 199 26.88 -10.67 -13.01
CA LEU A 199 25.73 -11.59 -13.16
C LEU A 199 25.32 -11.66 -14.63
N GLY A 200 25.53 -12.82 -15.26
CA GLY A 200 25.28 -13.01 -16.69
C GLY A 200 23.79 -13.14 -17.08
N ASN A 201 22.89 -13.24 -16.10
CA ASN A 201 21.46 -13.45 -16.33
C ASN A 201 20.57 -12.31 -15.79
N VAL A 202 21.18 -11.19 -15.41
CA VAL A 202 20.48 -10.00 -14.91
C VAL A 202 20.53 -8.90 -15.95
N GLU A 203 19.37 -8.35 -16.28
CA GLU A 203 19.19 -7.21 -17.15
C GLU A 203 18.55 -6.07 -16.37
N LEU A 204 19.15 -4.88 -16.41
CA LEU A 204 18.69 -3.70 -15.68
C LEU A 204 18.39 -2.58 -16.65
N ARG A 205 17.20 -1.98 -16.54
CA ARG A 205 16.73 -0.98 -17.49
C ARG A 205 15.96 0.14 -16.80
N GLN A 206 16.15 1.36 -17.28
CA GLN A 206 15.29 2.46 -16.85
C GLN A 206 13.94 2.37 -17.56
N THR A 207 12.85 2.44 -16.82
CA THR A 207 11.48 2.47 -17.36
C THR A 207 10.89 3.88 -17.33
N CYS A 208 9.85 4.12 -18.13
CA CYS A 208 9.08 5.37 -18.08
C CYS A 208 8.19 5.46 -16.83
N GLY A 209 7.88 4.32 -16.19
CA GLY A 209 7.02 4.22 -15.01
C GLY A 209 5.53 4.49 -15.25
N LEU A 210 5.10 4.56 -16.52
CA LEU A 210 3.71 4.82 -16.89
C LEU A 210 2.96 3.53 -17.25
N ASP A 211 3.66 2.52 -17.74
CA ASP A 211 3.13 1.23 -18.17
C ASP A 211 4.26 0.20 -18.31
N LEU A 212 3.91 -1.03 -18.72
CA LEU A 212 4.85 -2.13 -18.99
C LEU A 212 4.73 -2.61 -20.45
N THR A 213 4.35 -1.72 -21.37
CA THR A 213 4.07 -2.05 -22.78
C THR A 213 5.31 -2.52 -23.55
N GLU A 214 6.50 -2.30 -23.00
CA GLU A 214 7.77 -2.80 -23.53
C GLU A 214 7.93 -4.33 -23.42
N PHE A 215 7.08 -4.99 -22.64
CA PHE A 215 7.10 -6.44 -22.45
C PHE A 215 5.93 -7.11 -23.16
N ASP A 216 6.22 -8.24 -23.81
CA ASP A 216 5.23 -9.06 -24.50
C ASP A 216 4.28 -9.77 -23.52
N ASP A 217 3.12 -10.18 -24.02
CA ASP A 217 2.17 -11.00 -23.26
C ASP A 217 2.81 -12.31 -22.80
N SER A 218 2.51 -12.74 -21.56
CA SER A 218 3.00 -14.01 -21.01
C SER A 218 4.53 -14.20 -21.10
N SER A 219 5.31 -13.13 -20.90
CA SER A 219 6.76 -13.14 -20.97
C SER A 219 7.45 -13.57 -19.66
N PHE A 220 6.80 -13.46 -18.50
CA PHE A 220 7.41 -13.73 -17.19
C PHE A 220 6.67 -14.79 -16.38
N ASP A 221 7.40 -15.68 -15.71
CA ASP A 221 6.84 -16.66 -14.76
C ASP A 221 6.55 -16.00 -13.40
N CYS A 222 7.33 -14.96 -13.05
CA CYS A 222 7.24 -14.27 -11.78
C CYS A 222 7.33 -12.76 -11.97
N VAL A 223 6.55 -12.02 -11.20
CA VAL A 223 6.68 -10.55 -11.06
C VAL A 223 6.86 -10.24 -9.58
N LEU A 224 7.90 -9.48 -9.27
CA LEU A 224 8.22 -8.99 -7.94
C LEU A 224 8.05 -7.48 -7.91
N ALA A 225 7.51 -6.96 -6.82
CA ALA A 225 7.46 -5.53 -6.55
C ALA A 225 7.63 -5.31 -5.05
N VAL A 226 8.81 -4.86 -4.62
CA VAL A 226 9.12 -4.62 -3.20
C VAL A 226 9.20 -3.13 -2.94
N ASP A 227 8.23 -2.62 -2.17
CA ASP A 227 8.13 -1.20 -1.79
C ASP A 227 8.04 -0.22 -2.98
N SER A 228 7.59 -0.69 -4.15
CA SER A 228 7.42 0.13 -5.36
C SER A 228 5.96 0.53 -5.62
N PHE A 229 5.01 -0.35 -5.29
CA PHE A 229 3.57 -0.07 -5.41
C PHE A 229 3.08 1.15 -4.63
N PRO A 230 3.62 1.54 -3.45
CA PRO A 230 3.16 2.74 -2.76
C PRO A 230 3.34 4.00 -3.62
N TYR A 231 4.36 4.02 -4.47
CA TYR A 231 4.63 5.11 -5.41
C TYR A 231 3.74 5.04 -6.66
N LEU A 232 3.37 3.85 -7.11
CA LEU A 232 2.36 3.66 -8.15
C LEU A 232 0.97 4.09 -7.67
N VAL A 233 0.60 3.78 -6.42
CA VAL A 233 -0.64 4.25 -5.79
C VAL A 233 -0.63 5.77 -5.69
N LEU A 234 0.47 6.36 -5.22
CA LEU A 234 0.63 7.82 -5.14
C LEU A 234 0.48 8.49 -6.53
N ALA A 235 1.03 7.87 -7.57
CA ALA A 235 0.96 8.34 -8.94
C ALA A 235 -0.38 8.05 -9.65
N GLY A 236 -1.31 7.32 -9.02
CA GLY A 236 -2.56 6.88 -9.68
C GLY A 236 -2.36 5.80 -10.73
N MET A 237 -1.22 5.11 -10.73
CA MET A 237 -0.79 4.15 -11.74
C MET A 237 -0.95 2.67 -11.31
N ALA A 238 -1.32 2.41 -10.05
CA ALA A 238 -1.36 1.06 -9.49
C ALA A 238 -2.28 0.09 -10.26
N GLU A 239 -3.51 0.50 -10.60
CA GLU A 239 -4.45 -0.37 -11.34
C GLU A 239 -3.92 -0.69 -12.74
N ARG A 240 -3.45 0.33 -13.48
CA ARG A 240 -2.85 0.15 -14.81
C ARG A 240 -1.65 -0.81 -14.77
N HIS A 241 -0.77 -0.66 -13.78
CA HIS A 241 0.37 -1.57 -13.65
C HIS A 241 -0.08 -2.98 -13.30
N PHE A 242 -1.12 -3.13 -12.48
CA PHE A 242 -1.67 -4.45 -12.18
C PHE A 242 -2.28 -5.11 -13.43
N ASP A 243 -3.01 -4.36 -14.27
CA ASP A 243 -3.54 -4.84 -15.55
C ASP A 243 -2.42 -5.36 -16.46
N GLU A 244 -1.34 -4.59 -16.57
CA GLU A 244 -0.17 -4.96 -17.37
C GLU A 244 0.60 -6.15 -16.77
N ILE A 245 0.72 -6.23 -15.45
CA ILE A 245 1.29 -7.39 -14.76
C ILE A 245 0.49 -8.65 -15.11
N ALA A 246 -0.84 -8.58 -15.05
CA ALA A 246 -1.70 -9.70 -15.43
C ALA A 246 -1.54 -10.09 -16.91
N ARG A 247 -1.24 -9.13 -17.80
CA ARG A 247 -0.96 -9.38 -19.22
C ARG A 247 0.38 -10.11 -19.43
N ILE A 248 1.45 -9.64 -18.81
CA ILE A 248 2.81 -10.18 -19.00
C ILE A 248 3.07 -11.48 -18.23
N LEU A 249 2.26 -11.80 -17.21
CA LEU A 249 2.45 -12.99 -16.39
C LEU A 249 2.01 -14.26 -17.12
N LYS A 250 2.86 -15.30 -17.14
CA LYS A 250 2.57 -16.62 -17.71
C LYS A 250 1.46 -17.35 -16.94
N ARG A 251 0.97 -18.44 -17.54
CA ARG A 251 0.08 -19.42 -16.91
C ARG A 251 0.79 -20.79 -16.87
N PRO A 252 1.10 -21.35 -15.69
CA PRO A 252 1.00 -20.73 -14.37
C PRO A 252 2.00 -19.58 -14.19
N GLY A 253 1.76 -18.70 -13.22
CA GLY A 253 2.67 -17.60 -12.89
C GLY A 253 2.40 -16.98 -11.51
N TRP A 254 3.33 -16.18 -11.01
CA TRP A 254 3.29 -15.63 -9.65
C TRP A 254 3.52 -14.13 -9.59
N LEU A 255 2.81 -13.45 -8.69
CA LEU A 255 3.02 -12.04 -8.37
C LEU A 255 3.26 -11.90 -6.86
N ALA A 256 4.41 -11.36 -6.48
CA ALA A 256 4.72 -10.97 -5.11
C ALA A 256 4.71 -9.44 -5.00
N LEU A 257 3.72 -8.89 -4.29
CA LEU A 257 3.62 -7.47 -3.96
C LEU A 257 3.94 -7.30 -2.48
N LEU A 258 5.07 -6.66 -2.19
CA LEU A 258 5.48 -6.40 -0.83
C LEU A 258 5.33 -4.90 -0.57
N ASN A 259 4.40 -4.55 0.30
CA ASN A 259 3.89 -3.22 0.62
C ASN A 259 3.14 -2.55 -0.56
N TYR A 260 1.80 -2.57 -0.52
CA TYR A 260 0.96 -2.03 -1.61
C TYR A 260 0.80 -0.51 -1.55
N SER A 261 0.60 0.07 -0.36
CA SER A 261 0.42 1.51 -0.23
C SER A 261 0.94 2.06 1.11
N TYR A 262 1.21 3.36 1.15
CA TYR A 262 1.47 4.08 2.41
C TYR A 262 0.20 4.73 2.99
N ARG A 263 -1.00 4.26 2.61
CA ARG A 263 -2.28 4.80 3.14
C ARG A 263 -2.53 4.41 4.59
N GLY A 264 -1.76 3.45 5.13
CA GLY A 264 -1.89 2.98 6.51
C GLY A 264 -3.18 2.21 6.77
N SER A 265 -3.80 1.64 5.73
CA SER A 265 -5.04 0.88 5.84
C SER A 265 -4.94 -0.44 5.09
N LEU A 266 -4.56 -1.49 5.82
CA LEU A 266 -4.52 -2.86 5.30
C LEU A 266 -5.89 -3.31 4.76
N PHE A 267 -6.98 -2.82 5.35
CA PHE A 267 -8.33 -3.08 4.86
C PHE A 267 -8.53 -2.57 3.42
N LEU A 268 -8.12 -1.34 3.13
CA LEU A 268 -8.22 -0.77 1.78
C LEU A 268 -7.30 -1.49 0.81
N ASP A 269 -6.08 -1.83 1.23
CA ASP A 269 -5.11 -2.55 0.40
C ASP A 269 -5.63 -3.95 0.02
N ARG A 270 -6.21 -4.68 0.98
CA ARG A 270 -6.87 -5.98 0.73
C ARG A 270 -8.05 -5.86 -0.22
N ALA A 271 -8.85 -4.80 -0.10
CA ALA A 271 -10.00 -4.57 -0.98
C ALA A 271 -9.56 -4.29 -2.42
N ASP A 272 -8.55 -3.43 -2.61
CA ASP A 272 -8.00 -3.13 -3.93
C ASP A 272 -7.37 -4.37 -4.57
N ILE A 273 -6.51 -5.08 -3.84
CA ILE A 273 -5.87 -6.31 -4.35
C ILE A 273 -6.90 -7.40 -4.64
N GLY A 274 -7.91 -7.58 -3.78
CA GLY A 274 -8.97 -8.56 -4.01
C GLY A 274 -9.75 -8.29 -5.29
N ARG A 275 -10.17 -7.03 -5.51
CA ARG A 275 -10.86 -6.62 -6.74
C ARG A 275 -9.99 -6.81 -7.98
N LEU A 276 -8.72 -6.40 -7.93
CA LEU A 276 -7.80 -6.52 -9.06
C LEU A 276 -7.48 -7.99 -9.37
N ALA A 277 -7.31 -8.83 -8.34
CA ALA A 277 -7.11 -10.26 -8.49
C ALA A 277 -8.31 -10.94 -9.15
N GLU A 278 -9.53 -10.62 -8.71
CA GLU A 278 -10.78 -11.13 -9.30
C GLU A 278 -10.91 -10.74 -10.78
N ALA A 279 -10.68 -9.46 -11.10
CA ALA A 279 -10.75 -8.94 -12.47
C ALA A 279 -9.80 -9.68 -13.43
N HIS A 280 -8.65 -10.14 -12.94
CA HIS A 280 -7.60 -10.78 -13.74
C HIS A 280 -7.46 -12.28 -13.55
N GLN A 281 -8.39 -12.91 -12.81
CA GLN A 281 -8.37 -14.35 -12.51
C GLN A 281 -7.07 -14.79 -11.81
N LEU A 282 -6.58 -13.96 -10.90
CA LEU A 282 -5.50 -14.29 -9.99
C LEU A 282 -6.08 -14.74 -8.65
N ARG A 283 -5.48 -15.77 -8.07
CA ARG A 283 -5.82 -16.26 -6.75
C ARG A 283 -4.90 -15.62 -5.72
N VAL A 284 -5.46 -14.94 -4.73
CA VAL A 284 -4.70 -14.42 -3.59
C VAL A 284 -4.31 -15.60 -2.69
N VAL A 285 -3.01 -15.86 -2.58
CA VAL A 285 -2.42 -16.91 -1.73
C VAL A 285 -2.09 -16.37 -0.34
N ILE A 286 -1.50 -15.17 -0.29
CA ILE A 286 -1.17 -14.45 0.93
C ILE A 286 -1.81 -13.07 0.84
N ASN A 287 -2.54 -12.67 1.90
CA ASN A 287 -3.41 -11.50 1.87
C ASN A 287 -3.03 -10.45 2.93
N GLY A 288 -1.85 -9.85 2.78
CA GLY A 288 -1.38 -8.78 3.65
C GLY A 288 -0.96 -9.31 5.01
N GLU A 289 -0.03 -10.25 5.00
CA GLU A 289 0.64 -10.78 6.20
C GLU A 289 1.92 -10.00 6.47
N LYS A 290 2.47 -10.09 7.70
CA LYS A 290 3.77 -9.49 8.06
C LYS A 290 4.78 -10.57 8.42
N PRO A 291 5.35 -11.28 7.42
CA PRO A 291 6.18 -12.45 7.68
C PRO A 291 7.62 -12.09 8.11
N PHE A 292 8.02 -10.82 8.01
CA PHE A 292 9.40 -10.40 8.20
C PHE A 292 9.64 -9.82 9.59
N ARG A 293 10.82 -10.11 10.16
CA ARG A 293 11.26 -9.57 11.45
C ARG A 293 11.94 -8.22 11.30
N SER A 294 12.67 -8.03 10.20
CA SER A 294 13.51 -6.85 9.96
C SER A 294 12.87 -5.79 9.07
N TRP A 295 11.64 -6.04 8.59
CA TRP A 295 10.89 -5.15 7.71
C TRP A 295 9.39 -5.21 8.02
N ASP A 296 8.69 -4.08 7.92
CA ASP A 296 7.33 -3.90 8.42
C ASP A 296 6.25 -3.83 7.33
N GLY A 297 6.63 -4.10 6.07
CA GLY A 297 5.72 -4.10 4.92
C GLY A 297 4.80 -5.32 4.86
N ASP A 298 3.57 -5.09 4.40
CA ASP A 298 2.56 -6.13 4.21
C ASP A 298 2.85 -6.95 2.94
N ALA A 299 2.87 -8.27 3.07
CA ALA A 299 3.13 -9.20 1.98
C ALA A 299 1.83 -9.69 1.33
N PHE A 300 1.77 -9.59 0.01
CA PHE A 300 0.73 -10.19 -0.81
C PHE A 300 1.37 -11.10 -1.86
N LEU A 301 0.85 -12.32 -1.98
CA LEU A 301 1.27 -13.29 -2.98
C LEU A 301 0.05 -13.74 -3.77
N LEU A 302 0.13 -13.64 -5.08
CA LEU A 302 -0.93 -14.02 -6.00
C LEU A 302 -0.43 -15.05 -6.99
N ALA A 303 -1.28 -16.00 -7.35
CA ALA A 303 -1.01 -17.04 -8.32
C ALA A 303 -1.95 -16.92 -9.52
N ARG A 304 -1.39 -17.04 -10.72
CA ARG A 304 -2.11 -17.27 -11.96
C ARG A 304 -2.10 -18.76 -12.24
N ASP A 305 -3.28 -19.38 -12.24
CA ASP A 305 -3.38 -20.83 -12.43
C ASP A 305 -3.22 -21.23 -13.92
N GLY A 306 -2.69 -22.43 -14.18
CA GLY A 306 -2.30 -22.93 -15.52
C GLY A 306 -3.43 -23.38 -16.45
N GLY A 307 -4.70 -23.37 -16.01
CA GLY A 307 -5.84 -23.80 -16.82
C GLY A 307 -7.03 -24.32 -16.00
N THR A 308 -8.24 -23.98 -16.49
CA THR A 308 -9.58 -24.13 -15.88
C THR A 308 -9.61 -24.55 -14.42
N LEU A 309 -9.73 -23.56 -13.53
CA LEU A 309 -10.36 -23.80 -12.24
C LEU A 309 -11.63 -24.63 -12.49
N PRO A 310 -11.83 -25.79 -11.86
CA PRO A 310 -13.18 -26.23 -11.59
C PRO A 310 -13.82 -25.06 -10.89
N ARG A 311 -14.95 -24.58 -11.42
CA ARG A 311 -15.78 -23.57 -10.78
C ARG A 311 -16.03 -24.05 -9.34
N ALA A 312 -15.22 -23.58 -8.40
CA ALA A 312 -15.37 -23.94 -7.01
C ALA A 312 -16.77 -23.47 -6.63
N ALA A 313 -17.57 -24.39 -6.12
CA ALA A 313 -18.87 -24.08 -5.58
C ALA A 313 -18.68 -22.95 -4.57
N SER A 314 -19.16 -21.77 -4.93
CA SER A 314 -19.45 -20.74 -3.95
C SER A 314 -20.40 -21.33 -2.92
N SER A 315 -20.14 -20.99 -1.66
CA SER A 315 -20.87 -21.34 -0.43
C SER A 315 -20.75 -22.81 0.01
N ASP A 316 -19.86 -23.05 0.99
CA ASP A 316 -20.14 -23.89 2.16
C ASP A 316 -19.01 -23.78 3.22
N VAL A 317 -18.55 -22.56 3.51
CA VAL A 317 -17.75 -22.28 4.72
C VAL A 317 -18.25 -20.98 5.35
N GLU A 318 -19.55 -20.92 5.62
CA GLU A 318 -20.14 -19.84 6.44
C GLU A 318 -21.39 -20.33 7.20
N GLN A 319 -21.37 -21.59 7.68
CA GLN A 319 -22.39 -22.12 8.59
C GLN A 319 -21.88 -22.80 9.85
N GLU A 320 -20.56 -22.92 10.07
CA GLU A 320 -20.02 -23.53 11.30
C GLU A 320 -19.59 -22.54 12.39
N ALA A 321 -19.54 -21.23 12.11
CA ALA A 321 -19.13 -20.22 13.10
C ALA A 321 -20.30 -19.53 13.84
N LEU A 322 -21.56 -19.89 13.54
CA LEU A 322 -22.76 -19.29 14.14
C LEU A 322 -23.61 -20.32 14.91
N LYS A 323 -22.97 -21.23 15.65
CA LYS A 323 -23.66 -22.22 16.50
C LYS A 323 -23.16 -22.31 17.95
N SER A 324 -22.28 -21.43 18.40
CA SER A 324 -21.72 -21.50 19.76
C SER A 324 -21.95 -20.26 20.61
N VAL A 325 -23.14 -19.65 20.59
CA VAL A 325 -23.58 -18.73 21.65
C VAL A 325 -25.11 -18.77 21.74
N THR A 326 -25.67 -19.58 22.65
CA THR A 326 -26.87 -19.27 23.46
C THR A 326 -27.09 -20.35 24.54
N ASP A 327 -27.60 -19.88 25.67
CA ASP A 327 -27.68 -20.45 27.03
C ASP A 327 -28.27 -21.87 27.25
N PRO A 328 -28.03 -22.47 28.44
CA PRO A 328 -28.43 -23.82 28.80
C PRO A 328 -29.86 -23.86 29.36
N LYS A 329 -30.65 -24.88 28.99
CA LYS A 329 -31.66 -25.52 29.86
C LYS A 329 -32.39 -26.68 29.16
N GLU A 330 -32.33 -27.81 29.87
CA GLU A 330 -33.35 -28.85 30.06
C GLU A 330 -33.97 -29.66 28.90
N GLU A 331 -33.99 -30.96 29.18
CA GLU A 331 -34.70 -32.08 28.58
C GLU A 331 -36.11 -31.75 28.07
N ILE A 332 -36.52 -32.37 26.95
CA ILE A 332 -37.71 -33.23 26.80
C ILE A 332 -37.87 -33.62 25.32
N MET A 333 -38.12 -34.91 25.08
CA MET A 333 -38.46 -35.50 23.78
C MET A 333 -39.83 -35.02 23.27
N ALA A 334 -40.00 -34.87 21.95
CA ALA A 334 -41.05 -35.55 21.17
C ALA A 334 -41.16 -35.05 19.70
N SER A 335 -41.41 -36.03 18.85
CA SER A 335 -41.80 -36.06 17.43
C SER A 335 -42.89 -35.06 16.98
N GLY A 336 -42.92 -34.69 15.69
CA GLY A 336 -44.20 -34.34 15.03
C GLY A 336 -44.16 -33.44 13.78
N ASP A 337 -44.09 -34.07 12.61
CA ASP A 337 -44.75 -33.79 11.31
C ASP A 337 -45.11 -32.38 10.77
N LYS A 338 -44.58 -32.12 9.56
CA LYS A 338 -45.20 -31.73 8.26
C LYS A 338 -46.38 -30.74 8.15
N LYS A 339 -46.28 -29.96 7.04
CA LYS A 339 -47.28 -29.23 6.20
C LYS A 339 -47.20 -27.69 6.38
N HIS A 340 -47.32 -26.82 5.38
CA HIS A 340 -47.78 -26.87 3.99
C HIS A 340 -47.25 -25.67 3.16
N PHE A 341 -47.32 -25.83 1.84
CA PHE A 341 -47.09 -24.82 0.79
C PHE A 341 -48.10 -23.66 0.81
N GLY A 342 -47.68 -22.51 0.27
CA GLY A 342 -48.57 -21.48 -0.30
C GLY A 342 -47.80 -20.42 -1.11
N ARG A 343 -48.22 -20.19 -2.36
CA ARG A 343 -47.61 -19.25 -3.34
C ARG A 343 -48.67 -18.25 -3.81
N GLY A 344 -48.26 -16.99 -4.02
CA GLY A 344 -48.99 -15.94 -4.75
C GLY A 344 -48.69 -14.55 -4.17
N THR A 345 -48.69 -13.42 -4.88
CA THR A 345 -48.79 -13.07 -6.30
C THR A 345 -48.59 -11.56 -6.40
N GLN A 346 -47.94 -11.11 -7.49
CA GLN A 346 -48.06 -9.82 -8.20
C GLN A 346 -47.84 -8.44 -7.52
N GLY A 347 -47.13 -7.60 -8.27
CA GLY A 347 -46.78 -6.22 -7.94
C GLY A 347 -47.84 -5.15 -8.24
N LYS A 348 -47.49 -3.93 -7.84
CA LYS A 348 -48.00 -2.60 -8.24
C LYS A 348 -46.84 -1.63 -7.96
N GLY A 349 -46.57 -0.52 -8.63
CA GLY A 349 -47.28 0.33 -9.58
C GLY A 349 -46.50 1.66 -9.60
N THR A 350 -46.54 2.38 -10.72
CA THR A 350 -45.76 3.60 -11.02
C THR A 350 -46.19 4.81 -10.18
N GLY A 351 -45.24 5.48 -9.53
CA GLY A 351 -45.47 6.70 -8.73
C GLY A 351 -45.40 7.98 -9.57
N ALA A 352 -46.47 8.76 -9.53
CA ALA A 352 -46.62 10.06 -10.18
C ALA A 352 -45.78 11.16 -9.51
N GLY A 353 -45.28 12.10 -10.32
CA GLY A 353 -44.49 13.25 -9.90
C GLY A 353 -45.30 14.27 -9.09
N ALA A 354 -44.65 14.83 -8.08
CA ALA A 354 -45.14 15.97 -7.32
C ALA A 354 -44.75 17.28 -8.03
N MET A 355 -45.74 18.04 -8.49
CA MET A 355 -45.61 19.42 -8.94
C MET A 355 -45.76 20.33 -7.73
N THR A 356 -44.80 21.21 -7.49
CA THR A 356 -44.92 22.29 -6.50
C THR A 356 -44.68 23.62 -7.20
N ASP A 357 -45.72 24.45 -7.29
CA ASP A 357 -45.63 25.83 -7.78
C ASP A 357 -45.13 26.75 -6.66
N LEU A 358 -43.99 27.41 -6.87
CA LEU A 358 -43.46 28.45 -6.01
C LEU A 358 -43.53 29.82 -6.72
N PRO A 359 -44.11 30.87 -6.10
CA PRO A 359 -44.13 32.22 -6.66
C PRO A 359 -42.71 32.77 -6.83
N LYS A 360 -42.42 33.33 -8.01
CA LYS A 360 -41.07 33.77 -8.45
C LYS A 360 -40.53 35.06 -7.80
N ASP A 361 -41.21 35.65 -6.82
CA ASP A 361 -40.89 37.01 -6.35
C ASP A 361 -40.26 37.07 -4.94
N LYS A 362 -39.64 35.99 -4.46
CA LYS A 362 -38.92 35.99 -3.16
C LYS A 362 -37.60 35.21 -3.16
N VAL A 363 -36.74 35.41 -4.17
CA VAL A 363 -35.32 35.02 -4.08
C VAL A 363 -34.45 36.23 -4.38
N GLY A 364 -33.99 36.88 -3.31
CA GLY A 364 -32.97 37.94 -3.38
C GLY A 364 -31.61 37.36 -3.75
N GLY A 365 -30.87 38.11 -4.57
CA GLY A 365 -29.61 37.67 -5.18
C GLY A 365 -28.50 37.35 -4.19
N ASN A 366 -27.70 36.36 -4.57
CA ASN A 366 -26.36 36.02 -4.08
C ASN A 366 -26.19 35.85 -2.56
N ALA A 367 -26.45 34.64 -2.09
CA ALA A 367 -25.75 34.07 -0.94
C ALA A 367 -25.28 32.65 -1.28
N VAL A 368 -23.96 32.50 -1.39
CA VAL A 368 -23.27 31.21 -1.50
C VAL A 368 -23.50 30.46 -0.18
N LEU A 369 -24.29 29.40 -0.21
CA LEU A 369 -24.33 28.41 0.88
C LEU A 369 -23.14 27.47 0.68
N SER A 370 -22.06 27.70 1.45
CA SER A 370 -20.94 26.76 1.52
C SER A 370 -21.42 25.44 2.12
N ASN A 371 -21.15 24.30 1.46
CA ASN A 371 -21.40 22.97 2.01
C ASN A 371 -20.38 22.61 3.11
N ARG A 372 -20.34 23.41 4.18
CA ARG A 372 -19.89 22.98 5.50
C ARG A 372 -21.18 22.57 6.22
N ASP A 373 -21.26 21.30 6.62
CA ASP A 373 -22.37 20.64 7.33
C ASP A 373 -23.40 19.84 6.50
N LYS A 374 -22.92 18.83 5.76
CA LYS A 374 -23.70 17.60 5.56
C LYS A 374 -22.85 16.38 5.94
N LYS A 375 -22.85 16.08 7.23
CA LYS A 375 -22.48 14.76 7.77
C LYS A 375 -23.79 14.03 8.10
N GLN A 376 -23.83 12.74 7.75
CA GLN A 376 -24.85 11.71 8.03
C GLN A 376 -25.86 11.42 6.91
N HIS A 377 -25.67 10.28 6.25
CA HIS A 377 -26.62 9.17 6.04
C HIS A 377 -25.78 7.95 5.59
N SER A 378 -25.55 6.97 6.48
CA SER A 378 -26.27 5.68 6.65
C SER A 378 -26.14 4.74 5.44
N GLU A 379 -25.42 3.64 5.68
CA GLU A 379 -25.31 2.47 4.81
C GLU A 379 -26.69 1.94 4.43
N GLU A 380 -26.84 1.63 3.13
CA GLU A 380 -27.83 0.77 2.45
C GLU A 380 -28.37 1.44 1.17
N ARG A 381 -28.01 0.80 0.04
CA ARG A 381 -28.48 0.95 -1.35
C ARG A 381 -27.53 1.68 -2.30
N GLY A 382 -27.09 0.90 -3.30
CA GLY A 382 -26.26 1.33 -4.42
C GLY A 382 -26.93 2.39 -5.29
N LEU A 383 -26.10 3.25 -5.87
CA LEU A 383 -26.52 4.31 -6.76
C LEU A 383 -26.32 3.86 -8.22
N ASP A 384 -27.41 3.89 -8.98
CA ASP A 384 -27.49 3.55 -10.40
C ASP A 384 -26.65 4.49 -11.28
N GLY A 385 -26.00 3.90 -12.28
CA GLY A 385 -25.01 4.48 -13.20
C GLY A 385 -25.51 5.49 -14.22
N ASN A 386 -26.39 6.42 -13.83
CA ASN A 386 -26.85 7.49 -14.72
C ASN A 386 -26.75 8.90 -14.13
N ARG A 387 -25.91 9.08 -13.10
CA ARG A 387 -25.70 10.38 -12.43
C ARG A 387 -24.28 10.94 -12.51
N ILE A 388 -23.48 10.46 -13.47
CA ILE A 388 -22.16 11.04 -13.82
C ILE A 388 -22.11 11.27 -15.33
N LYS A 389 -22.94 12.20 -15.82
CA LYS A 389 -22.83 12.84 -17.14
C LYS A 389 -23.42 14.25 -17.08
N SER A 390 -22.90 15.10 -16.19
CA SER A 390 -23.20 16.54 -16.17
C SER A 390 -22.09 17.38 -15.52
N ASP A 391 -20.82 16.94 -15.61
CA ASP A 391 -19.65 17.71 -15.12
C ASP A 391 -18.62 17.93 -16.24
N GLN A 392 -19.09 18.24 -17.44
CA GLN A 392 -18.29 18.91 -18.44
C GLN A 392 -19.00 20.21 -18.82
N TYR A 393 -18.32 21.33 -18.59
CA TYR A 393 -18.73 22.68 -18.95
C TYR A 393 -18.81 22.83 -20.48
N GLN A 394 -19.76 22.15 -21.12
CA GLN A 394 -20.14 22.37 -22.50
C GLN A 394 -21.66 22.52 -22.59
N ASP A 395 -22.08 23.59 -23.26
CA ASP A 395 -23.48 23.92 -23.49
C ASP A 395 -24.14 22.81 -24.33
N HIS A 396 -25.27 22.29 -23.85
CA HIS A 396 -25.97 21.15 -24.46
C HIS A 396 -27.36 21.59 -24.89
N ALA A 397 -27.83 21.16 -26.06
CA ALA A 397 -29.10 21.58 -26.66
C ALA A 397 -30.35 21.34 -25.78
N ALA A 398 -30.26 20.47 -24.76
CA ALA A 398 -31.33 20.25 -23.78
C ALA A 398 -31.49 21.39 -22.75
N ASN A 399 -30.53 22.33 -22.68
CA ASN A 399 -30.57 23.50 -21.79
C ASN A 399 -31.12 24.77 -22.48
N GLN A 400 -31.51 24.69 -23.76
CA GLN A 400 -32.10 25.81 -24.47
C GLN A 400 -33.63 25.75 -24.38
N LEU A 401 -34.25 26.83 -23.94
CA LEU A 401 -35.71 26.99 -23.99
C LEU A 401 -36.18 27.03 -25.46
N PRO A 402 -37.32 26.40 -25.81
CA PRO A 402 -37.91 26.54 -27.13
C PRO A 402 -38.19 28.02 -27.42
N LYS A 403 -37.84 28.47 -28.62
CA LYS A 403 -38.27 29.77 -29.12
C LYS A 403 -39.71 29.63 -29.62
N ASP A 404 -40.60 30.41 -29.05
CA ASP A 404 -41.88 30.78 -29.68
C ASP A 404 -41.64 31.81 -30.80
#